data_AF-S4XXP5-F1
#
_entry.id   AF-S4XXP5-F1
#
_cell.length_a   1.000
_cell.length_b   1.000
_cell.length_c   1.000
_cell.angle_alpha   90.00
_cell.angle_beta   90.00
_cell.angle_gamma   90.00
#
_symmetry.space_group_name_H-M   'P 1'
#
loop_
_entity.id
_entity.type
_entity.pdbx_description
1 polymer ?
#
loop_
_entity_poly.entity_id
_entity_poly.type
_entity_poly.pdbx_seq_one_letter_code
_entity_poly.pdbx_strand_id
1 'polypeptide(L)'
;MDGAARDIFVISDLHLGDGGVRDNFETGKKTPQLRAFLDHVGSEGGELFVLGDLFELWQMNLSLLLVKRRPLLDQLASLRLTYVPGNHDIDLVHFIDTDFLHHPFFARMRAPFVRELGGKRFRFAHGHETDPFNAGDDPGFGRMLAIFAGVWEDENGSPLLESGGSVEDVLEQFGESMLTIWRRALATMHGRGAKRDVRPTSALTPAQNPDRLGEHVAGVRAALEKGGDHDVAVLGHTHKPGRIGGWYFNSGSWTGPHNPFLRISPDGHVRYLEWKDGREIEREMPVVRPEAGPGRAPAKKNPIAAAHAAARTLFPKPTRPERSRWVLIAQGALALAVGAGALTISVGQGSSAGWRLLVSAFAVYALADGALSLLGASREPPVRRLLSRVRGVASLLLGLLVLRRGYVVEIFVVLVGIWAFVSGALRVAASVVLKGMVESRWLFVVGTGSMLASLALLSLPASAVLLKYALSAYLCYYGAGELLAGIFGQRLPRTGWGPGPSRA
;
A
#
# COMPACT_ATOMS: atom_id res chain seq x y z
N MET A 1 44.89 20.76 -1.11
CA MET A 1 44.72 20.75 0.36
C MET A 1 43.46 19.95 0.63
N ASP A 2 43.51 18.91 1.49
CA ASP A 2 42.36 18.37 2.26
C ASP A 2 42.67 17.01 2.94
N GLY A 3 43.83 16.90 3.59
CA GLY A 3 44.27 15.69 4.31
C GLY A 3 43.95 15.67 5.81
N ALA A 4 43.09 16.57 6.29
CA ALA A 4 42.64 16.54 7.68
C ALA A 4 41.50 15.52 7.83
N ALA A 5 41.62 14.62 8.79
CA ALA A 5 40.54 13.69 9.10
C ALA A 5 39.35 14.48 9.68
N ARG A 6 38.14 14.18 9.19
CA ARG A 6 36.92 14.95 9.47
C ARG A 6 35.88 14.10 10.18
N ASP A 7 35.02 14.77 10.91
CA ASP A 7 33.80 14.17 11.40
C ASP A 7 32.85 13.87 10.24
N ILE A 8 32.22 12.70 10.33
CA ILE A 8 31.23 12.20 9.38
C ILE A 8 29.86 12.28 10.03
N PHE A 9 28.94 12.99 9.39
CA PHE A 9 27.54 13.11 9.78
C PHE A 9 26.74 12.11 8.95
N VAL A 10 25.94 11.27 9.60
CA VAL A 10 25.18 10.20 8.94
C VAL A 10 23.69 10.38 9.19
N ILE A 11 22.91 10.47 8.11
CA ILE A 11 21.44 10.51 8.11
C ILE A 11 20.88 9.49 7.13
N SER A 12 19.62 9.10 7.30
CA SER A 12 18.90 8.17 6.42
C SER A 12 17.39 8.33 6.57
N ASP A 13 16.62 7.71 5.67
CA ASP A 13 15.18 7.54 5.80
C ASP A 13 14.45 8.88 5.99
N LEU A 14 14.72 9.82 5.07
CA LEU A 14 14.07 11.12 5.01
C LEU A 14 12.72 11.03 4.30
N HIS A 15 12.62 10.17 3.28
CA HIS A 15 11.43 10.00 2.45
C HIS A 15 10.90 11.34 1.91
N LEU A 16 11.81 12.17 1.37
CA LEU A 16 11.45 13.47 0.78
C LEU A 16 10.44 13.25 -0.34
N GLY A 17 9.28 13.89 -0.25
CA GLY A 17 8.33 13.96 -1.34
C GLY A 17 8.50 15.21 -2.21
N ASP A 18 7.46 15.53 -2.96
CA ASP A 18 7.40 16.68 -3.87
C ASP A 18 6.81 17.95 -3.22
N GLY A 19 6.69 17.98 -1.89
CA GLY A 19 6.05 19.04 -1.12
C GLY A 19 4.53 19.17 -1.33
N GLY A 20 3.91 18.19 -1.97
CA GLY A 20 2.46 18.07 -2.08
C GLY A 20 1.81 17.54 -0.78
N VAL A 21 0.51 17.31 -0.84
CA VAL A 21 -0.31 16.88 0.32
C VAL A 21 0.04 15.51 0.88
N ARG A 22 0.81 14.70 0.13
CA ARG A 22 1.28 13.35 0.52
C ARG A 22 2.67 13.38 1.14
N ASP A 23 3.34 14.52 1.05
CA ASP A 23 4.71 14.65 1.51
C ASP A 23 4.74 14.75 3.04
N ASN A 24 4.89 13.60 3.70
CA ASN A 24 4.99 13.51 5.15
C ASN A 24 6.12 14.38 5.71
N PHE A 25 7.20 14.55 4.94
CA PHE A 25 8.33 15.37 5.33
C PHE A 25 7.95 16.86 5.43
N GLU A 26 7.15 17.37 4.49
CA GLU A 26 6.63 18.74 4.57
C GLU A 26 5.51 18.93 5.58
N THR A 27 4.64 17.93 5.75
CA THR A 27 3.60 17.98 6.79
C THR A 27 4.25 18.16 8.17
N GLY A 28 5.39 17.50 8.42
CA GLY A 28 6.23 17.70 9.60
C GLY A 28 7.01 19.01 9.63
N LYS A 29 6.92 19.86 8.60
CA LYS A 29 7.70 21.10 8.40
C LYS A 29 9.20 20.89 8.54
N LYS A 30 9.72 19.79 8.00
CA LYS A 30 11.11 19.36 8.22
C LYS A 30 12.11 19.97 7.24
N THR A 31 11.66 20.51 6.10
CA THR A 31 12.60 21.14 5.14
C THR A 31 13.43 22.27 5.75
N PRO A 32 12.86 23.25 6.47
CA PRO A 32 13.68 24.26 7.15
C PRO A 32 14.68 23.66 8.15
N GLN A 33 14.31 22.59 8.84
CA GLN A 33 15.15 21.91 9.82
C GLN A 33 16.31 21.19 9.14
N LEU A 34 16.05 20.48 8.03
CA LEU A 34 17.06 19.83 7.21
C LEU A 34 18.02 20.86 6.62
N ARG A 35 17.52 21.95 6.05
CA ARG A 35 18.40 22.99 5.50
C ARG A 35 19.33 23.57 6.56
N ALA A 36 18.82 23.84 7.76
CA ALA A 36 19.65 24.31 8.87
C ALA A 36 20.69 23.26 9.32
N PHE A 37 20.33 21.98 9.30
CA PHE A 37 21.26 20.89 9.57
C PHE A 37 22.36 20.80 8.51
N LEU A 38 22.03 20.92 7.22
CA LEU A 38 22.99 20.93 6.13
C LEU A 38 23.97 22.11 6.24
N ASP A 39 23.47 23.29 6.62
CA ASP A 39 24.31 24.47 6.88
C ASP A 39 25.26 24.24 8.05
N HIS A 40 24.79 23.59 9.14
CA HIS A 40 25.62 23.20 10.27
C HIS A 40 26.76 22.26 9.85
N VAL A 41 26.44 21.17 9.13
CA VAL A 41 27.45 20.22 8.63
C VAL A 41 28.50 20.93 7.76
N GLY A 42 28.06 21.84 6.89
CA GLY A 42 28.95 22.66 6.07
C GLY A 42 29.86 23.57 6.90
N SER A 43 29.33 24.23 7.92
CA SER A 43 30.09 25.14 8.79
C SER A 43 31.15 24.43 9.65
N GLU A 44 30.86 23.19 10.07
CA GLU A 44 31.81 22.32 10.79
C GLU A 44 32.87 21.72 9.85
N GLY A 45 32.73 21.92 8.53
CA GLY A 45 33.61 21.32 7.52
C GLY A 45 33.51 19.80 7.42
N GLY A 46 32.41 19.23 7.94
CA GLY A 46 32.17 17.79 8.02
C GLY A 46 31.90 17.13 6.66
N GLU A 47 31.89 15.81 6.66
CA GLU A 47 31.40 15.00 5.55
C GLU A 47 29.97 14.53 5.85
N LEU A 48 29.08 14.56 4.85
CA LEU A 48 27.70 14.09 5.00
C LEU A 48 27.51 12.77 4.25
N PHE A 49 27.11 11.73 4.98
CA PHE A 49 26.70 10.46 4.41
C PHE A 49 25.18 10.32 4.54
N VAL A 50 24.50 10.16 3.40
CA VAL A 50 23.07 9.85 3.34
C VAL A 50 22.92 8.38 2.98
N LEU A 51 22.44 7.57 3.92
CA LEU A 51 22.34 6.11 3.79
C LEU A 51 20.92 5.67 3.43
N GLY A 52 20.50 6.03 2.22
CA GLY A 52 19.29 5.55 1.57
C GLY A 52 18.00 6.20 2.04
N ASP A 53 16.96 5.96 1.23
CA ASP A 53 15.61 6.47 1.43
C ASP A 53 15.61 7.99 1.64
N LEU A 54 16.40 8.68 0.81
CA LEU A 54 16.38 10.13 0.71
C LEU A 54 15.07 10.58 0.07
N PHE A 55 14.59 9.88 -0.95
CA PHE A 55 13.39 10.21 -1.72
C PHE A 55 12.30 9.14 -1.57
N GLU A 56 11.03 9.57 -1.53
CA GLU A 56 9.86 8.67 -1.53
C GLU A 56 9.40 8.34 -2.97
N LEU A 57 10.20 7.55 -3.72
CA LEU A 57 9.88 7.24 -5.13
C LEU A 57 8.85 6.12 -5.30
N TRP A 58 8.39 5.49 -4.21
CA TRP A 58 7.31 4.50 -4.31
C TRP A 58 5.94 5.17 -4.44
N GLN A 59 5.77 6.38 -3.88
CA GLN A 59 4.51 7.13 -3.96
C GLN A 59 4.58 8.35 -4.89
N MET A 60 5.78 8.89 -5.12
CA MET A 60 5.95 10.17 -5.83
C MET A 60 6.47 9.98 -7.24
N ASN A 61 6.17 10.96 -8.09
CA ASN A 61 6.77 11.03 -9.40
C ASN A 61 8.20 11.60 -9.30
N LEU A 62 9.19 10.82 -9.72
CA LEU A 62 10.61 11.19 -9.68
C LEU A 62 10.89 12.57 -10.31
N SER A 63 10.41 12.82 -11.52
CA SER A 63 10.76 14.06 -12.24
C SER A 63 10.17 15.28 -11.54
N LEU A 64 8.93 15.20 -11.07
CA LEU A 64 8.28 16.29 -10.34
C LEU A 64 8.99 16.57 -9.01
N LEU A 65 9.33 15.52 -8.27
CA LEU A 65 10.07 15.62 -7.02
C LEU A 65 11.39 16.36 -7.24
N LEU A 66 12.21 15.90 -8.19
CA LEU A 66 13.52 16.50 -8.45
C LEU A 66 13.42 17.98 -8.87
N VAL A 67 12.44 18.33 -9.69
CA VAL A 67 12.21 19.73 -10.10
C VAL A 67 11.87 20.60 -8.90
N LYS A 68 10.94 20.16 -8.05
CA LYS A 68 10.51 20.94 -6.88
C LYS A 68 11.58 20.99 -5.79
N ARG A 69 12.39 19.94 -5.66
CA ARG A 69 13.48 19.84 -4.67
C ARG A 69 14.81 20.40 -5.14
N ARG A 70 14.89 20.96 -6.35
CA ARG A 70 16.13 21.51 -6.91
C ARG A 70 16.92 22.40 -5.94
N PRO A 71 16.34 23.37 -5.20
CA PRO A 71 17.11 24.18 -4.26
C PRO A 71 17.76 23.38 -3.12
N LEU A 72 17.12 22.29 -2.69
CA LEU A 72 17.68 21.38 -1.69
C LEU A 72 18.79 20.52 -2.30
N LEU A 73 18.63 20.07 -3.55
CA LEU A 73 19.68 19.34 -4.29
C LEU A 73 20.92 20.22 -4.52
N ASP A 74 20.74 21.50 -4.82
CA ASP A 74 21.83 22.48 -4.96
C ASP A 74 22.61 22.59 -3.64
N GLN A 75 21.91 22.66 -2.49
CA GLN A 75 22.52 22.72 -1.17
C GLN A 75 23.22 21.41 -0.80
N LEU A 76 22.64 20.26 -1.11
CA LEU A 76 23.28 18.96 -0.89
C LEU A 76 24.55 18.81 -1.75
N ALA A 77 24.53 19.31 -2.99
CA ALA A 77 25.67 19.24 -3.90
C ALA A 77 26.86 20.12 -3.48
N SER A 78 26.63 21.18 -2.70
CA SER A 78 27.68 22.06 -2.18
C SER A 78 28.47 21.44 -1.02
N LEU A 79 27.93 20.39 -0.38
CA LEU A 79 28.58 19.67 0.70
C LEU A 79 29.55 18.59 0.20
N ARG A 80 30.39 18.10 1.11
CA ARG A 80 31.13 16.85 0.94
C ARG A 80 30.18 15.67 1.18
N LEU A 81 29.30 15.45 0.22
CA LEU A 81 28.25 14.45 0.28
C LEU A 81 28.70 13.10 -0.31
N THR A 82 28.29 12.03 0.34
CA THR A 82 28.14 10.70 -0.24
C THR A 82 26.71 10.23 -0.04
N TYR A 83 26.05 9.79 -1.11
CA TYR A 83 24.68 9.28 -1.06
C TYR A 83 24.67 7.82 -1.52
N VAL A 84 24.18 6.93 -0.65
CA VAL A 84 23.93 5.52 -0.97
C VAL A 84 22.42 5.36 -1.15
N PRO A 85 21.90 4.99 -2.34
CA PRO A 85 20.46 4.76 -2.50
C PRO A 85 19.94 3.63 -1.58
N GLY A 86 18.70 3.77 -1.13
CA GLY A 86 17.97 2.80 -0.32
C GLY A 86 16.90 2.06 -1.14
N ASN A 87 15.97 1.39 -0.47
CA ASN A 87 14.94 0.62 -1.18
C ASN A 87 13.83 1.50 -1.76
N HIS A 88 13.52 2.66 -1.18
CA HIS A 88 12.52 3.59 -1.73
C HIS A 88 13.02 4.32 -2.97
N ASP A 89 14.33 4.47 -3.12
CA ASP A 89 14.99 5.15 -4.21
C ASP A 89 15.99 4.26 -4.98
N ILE A 90 15.75 2.94 -4.94
CA ILE A 90 16.60 1.90 -5.56
C ILE A 90 16.78 2.09 -7.06
N ASP A 91 15.76 2.61 -7.75
CA ASP A 91 15.81 2.90 -9.19
C ASP A 91 16.98 3.86 -9.52
N LEU A 92 17.49 4.64 -8.54
CA LEU A 92 18.64 5.53 -8.72
C LEU A 92 19.99 4.81 -8.77
N VAL A 93 20.10 3.57 -8.26
CA VAL A 93 21.35 2.78 -8.32
C VAL A 93 21.83 2.60 -9.75
N HIS A 94 20.91 2.42 -10.69
CA HIS A 94 21.24 2.21 -12.10
C HIS A 94 21.82 3.46 -12.79
N PHE A 95 21.75 4.64 -12.15
CA PHE A 95 22.36 5.86 -12.66
C PHE A 95 23.76 6.13 -12.07
N ILE A 96 24.23 5.33 -11.12
CA ILE A 96 25.58 5.46 -10.55
C ILE A 96 26.62 5.30 -11.66
N ASP A 97 27.63 6.17 -11.66
CA ASP A 97 28.71 6.23 -12.65
C ASP A 97 28.24 6.42 -14.12
N THR A 98 26.99 6.88 -14.31
CA THR A 98 26.46 7.28 -15.62
C THR A 98 26.46 8.80 -15.78
N ASP A 99 26.36 9.28 -17.02
CA ASP A 99 26.21 10.70 -17.35
C ASP A 99 24.75 11.13 -17.62
N PHE A 100 23.79 10.24 -17.40
CA PHE A 100 22.37 10.46 -17.73
C PHE A 100 21.71 11.54 -16.86
N LEU A 101 22.13 11.65 -15.58
CA LEU A 101 21.66 12.66 -14.64
C LEU A 101 22.73 13.73 -14.41
N HIS A 102 22.61 14.87 -15.11
CA HIS A 102 23.66 15.91 -15.11
C HIS A 102 23.78 16.77 -13.85
N HIS A 103 22.82 16.73 -12.92
CA HIS A 103 22.90 17.58 -11.73
C HIS A 103 24.04 17.10 -10.79
N PRO A 104 24.92 17.98 -10.26
CA PRO A 104 26.12 17.57 -9.50
C PRO A 104 25.84 16.71 -8.26
N PHE A 105 24.64 16.84 -7.68
CA PHE A 105 24.16 15.95 -6.62
C PHE A 105 24.25 14.46 -7.00
N PHE A 106 23.89 14.08 -8.23
CA PHE A 106 23.84 12.68 -8.64
C PHE A 106 25.23 12.06 -8.80
N ALA A 107 26.26 12.87 -9.06
CA ALA A 107 27.65 12.44 -9.05
C ALA A 107 28.17 12.07 -7.64
N ARG A 108 27.37 12.32 -6.58
CA ARG A 108 27.67 11.91 -5.20
C ARG A 108 27.09 10.55 -4.84
N MET A 109 26.35 9.93 -5.76
CA MET A 109 25.76 8.61 -5.56
C MET A 109 26.81 7.51 -5.67
N ARG A 110 26.72 6.48 -4.83
CA ARG A 110 27.55 5.28 -4.93
C ARG A 110 26.90 4.08 -4.28
N ALA A 111 27.37 2.89 -4.66
CA ALA A 111 27.05 1.64 -3.99
C ALA A 111 27.59 1.63 -2.55
N PRO A 112 27.07 0.73 -1.68
CA PRO A 112 27.61 0.52 -0.34
C PRO A 112 29.13 0.35 -0.33
N PHE A 113 29.79 0.95 0.67
CA PHE A 113 31.25 1.06 0.68
C PHE A 113 31.83 0.89 2.09
N VAL A 114 33.15 0.70 2.15
CA VAL A 114 33.90 0.56 3.40
C VAL A 114 34.90 1.72 3.54
N ARG A 115 35.04 2.25 4.76
CA ARG A 115 36.05 3.26 5.14
C ARG A 115 36.76 2.83 6.42
N GLU A 116 38.06 3.03 6.47
CA GLU A 116 38.84 2.80 7.69
C GLU A 116 38.79 4.04 8.60
N LEU A 117 38.38 3.85 9.85
CA LEU A 117 38.27 4.89 10.88
C LEU A 117 38.72 4.28 12.21
N GLY A 118 39.61 4.95 12.95
CA GLY A 118 40.09 4.43 14.23
C GLY A 118 40.71 3.03 14.19
N GLY A 119 41.30 2.62 13.06
CA GLY A 119 41.84 1.27 12.85
C GLY A 119 40.79 0.16 12.69
N LYS A 120 39.53 0.52 12.44
CA LYS A 120 38.44 -0.41 12.11
C LYS A 120 37.85 -0.08 10.75
N ARG A 121 37.34 -1.10 10.06
CA ARG A 121 36.65 -0.97 8.78
C ARG A 121 35.15 -0.79 9.00
N PHE A 122 34.65 0.39 8.68
CA PHE A 122 33.23 0.76 8.75
C PHE A 122 32.59 0.57 7.39
N ARG A 123 31.57 -0.29 7.30
CA ARG A 123 30.70 -0.44 6.14
C ARG A 123 29.51 0.50 6.26
N PHE A 124 29.30 1.30 5.23
CA PHE A 124 28.18 2.21 5.08
C PHE A 124 27.24 1.66 4.00
N ALA A 125 26.00 1.35 4.39
CA ALA A 125 24.96 0.79 3.53
C ALA A 125 23.59 1.28 4.00
N HIS A 126 22.53 1.11 3.21
CA HIS A 126 21.20 1.48 3.69
C HIS A 126 20.65 0.46 4.70
N GLY A 127 20.84 -0.84 4.45
CA GLY A 127 20.39 -1.95 5.29
C GLY A 127 19.42 -2.91 4.59
N HIS A 128 18.74 -2.46 3.54
CA HIS A 128 17.86 -3.30 2.72
C HIS A 128 18.59 -4.46 2.02
N GLU A 129 19.90 -4.32 1.77
CA GLU A 129 20.74 -5.27 1.04
C GLU A 129 20.83 -6.65 1.71
N THR A 130 20.54 -6.72 3.01
CA THR A 130 20.48 -7.96 3.78
C THR A 130 19.06 -8.37 4.17
N ASP A 131 18.04 -7.59 3.80
CA ASP A 131 16.63 -7.97 3.97
C ASP A 131 16.19 -8.89 2.82
N PRO A 132 15.82 -10.16 3.09
CA PRO A 132 15.47 -11.14 2.06
C PRO A 132 14.38 -10.71 1.07
N PHE A 133 13.58 -9.69 1.41
CA PHE A 133 12.47 -9.22 0.59
C PHE A 133 12.67 -7.84 -0.04
N ASN A 134 13.65 -7.08 0.44
CA ASN A 134 13.96 -5.73 -0.06
C ASN A 134 15.37 -5.64 -0.66
N ALA A 135 16.17 -6.71 -0.63
CA ALA A 135 17.56 -6.72 -1.12
C ALA A 135 17.73 -6.69 -2.65
N GLY A 136 16.65 -6.73 -3.43
CA GLY A 136 16.70 -6.76 -4.88
C GLY A 136 16.05 -5.54 -5.53
N ASP A 137 16.37 -5.32 -6.80
CA ASP A 137 15.84 -4.21 -7.61
C ASP A 137 14.37 -4.43 -8.03
N ASP A 138 13.84 -5.64 -7.83
CA ASP A 138 12.47 -5.97 -8.19
C ASP A 138 11.48 -5.27 -7.25
N PRO A 139 10.49 -4.54 -7.80
CA PRO A 139 9.46 -3.90 -6.99
C PRO A 139 8.60 -4.98 -6.32
N GLY A 140 8.96 -5.29 -5.07
CA GLY A 140 8.24 -6.23 -4.24
C GLY A 140 6.83 -5.73 -3.88
N PHE A 141 6.16 -6.49 -3.01
CA PHE A 141 4.83 -6.15 -2.53
C PHE A 141 4.77 -4.76 -1.85
N GLY A 142 5.88 -4.31 -1.24
CA GLY A 142 6.02 -2.99 -0.60
C GLY A 142 5.74 -1.81 -1.54
N ARG A 143 6.37 -1.78 -2.74
CA ARG A 143 6.14 -0.72 -3.74
C ARG A 143 4.69 -0.70 -4.22
N MET A 144 4.07 -1.86 -4.44
CA MET A 144 2.65 -1.94 -4.82
C MET A 144 1.73 -1.36 -3.73
N LEU A 145 1.96 -1.69 -2.46
CA LEU A 145 1.18 -1.16 -1.34
C LEU A 145 1.33 0.36 -1.18
N ALA A 146 2.56 0.87 -1.32
CA ALA A 146 2.84 2.30 -1.28
C ALA A 146 2.10 3.06 -2.40
N ILE A 147 2.08 2.53 -3.62
CA ILE A 147 1.29 3.11 -4.73
C ILE A 147 -0.20 3.16 -4.37
N PHE A 148 -0.77 2.09 -3.78
CA PHE A 148 -2.18 2.09 -3.37
C PHE A 148 -2.50 3.09 -2.26
N ALA A 149 -1.64 3.19 -1.23
CA ALA A 149 -1.76 4.20 -0.18
C ALA A 149 -1.70 5.61 -0.77
N GLY A 150 -0.73 5.84 -1.65
CA GLY A 150 -0.61 7.02 -2.49
C GLY A 150 -1.62 7.06 -3.65
N VAL A 151 -2.74 6.37 -3.65
CA VAL A 151 -3.92 6.77 -4.46
C VAL A 151 -4.99 7.31 -3.52
N TRP A 152 -5.06 6.71 -2.34
CA TRP A 152 -5.99 7.06 -1.28
C TRP A 152 -5.73 8.44 -0.67
N GLU A 153 -4.45 8.79 -0.43
CA GLU A 153 -4.08 10.12 0.11
C GLU A 153 -4.47 11.28 -0.82
N ASP A 154 -4.52 11.06 -2.15
CA ASP A 154 -5.05 12.08 -3.07
C ASP A 154 -6.54 12.31 -2.88
N GLU A 155 -7.29 11.27 -2.51
CA GLU A 155 -8.73 11.37 -2.33
C GLU A 155 -9.09 12.06 -1.00
N ASN A 156 -8.26 11.85 0.03
CA ASN A 156 -8.43 12.48 1.34
C ASN A 156 -7.83 13.89 1.43
N GLY A 157 -6.88 14.24 0.56
CA GLY A 157 -6.21 15.55 0.57
C GLY A 157 -5.27 15.77 1.76
N SER A 158 -4.91 14.69 2.47
CA SER A 158 -3.98 14.69 3.59
C SER A 158 -3.22 13.36 3.63
N PRO A 159 -2.01 13.30 4.23
CA PRO A 159 -1.33 12.04 4.43
C PRO A 159 -2.10 11.16 5.41
N LEU A 160 -1.97 9.84 5.26
CA LEU A 160 -2.61 8.87 6.15
C LEU A 160 -1.94 8.82 7.55
N LEU A 161 -0.72 9.35 7.69
CA LEU A 161 0.13 9.23 8.88
C LEU A 161 -0.03 10.37 9.92
N GLU A 162 -1.23 10.94 10.10
CA GLU A 162 -1.45 11.96 11.16
C GLU A 162 -1.75 11.38 12.56
N SER A 163 -2.03 10.07 12.69
CA SER A 163 -2.57 9.52 13.94
C SER A 163 -1.99 8.18 14.41
N GLY A 164 -0.67 7.96 14.28
CA GLY A 164 0.07 6.95 15.07
C GLY A 164 -0.41 5.47 14.99
N GLY A 165 -1.38 5.15 14.14
CA GLY A 165 -1.83 3.82 13.79
C GLY A 165 -1.52 3.61 12.33
N SER A 166 -0.84 2.52 12.01
CA SER A 166 -0.36 2.30 10.67
C SER A 166 -1.44 1.75 9.74
N VAL A 167 -1.36 2.17 8.47
CA VAL A 167 -2.08 1.61 7.33
C VAL A 167 -1.82 0.09 7.20
N GLU A 168 -0.72 -0.38 7.80
CA GLU A 168 -0.27 -1.76 7.83
C GLU A 168 -1.25 -2.73 8.53
N ASP A 169 -1.85 -2.37 9.68
CA ASP A 169 -2.80 -3.25 10.40
C ASP A 169 -4.05 -3.58 9.53
N VAL A 170 -4.40 -2.69 8.59
CA VAL A 170 -5.58 -2.77 7.71
C VAL A 170 -5.31 -3.63 6.48
N LEU A 171 -4.14 -3.43 5.88
CA LEU A 171 -3.72 -4.11 4.65
C LEU A 171 -3.15 -5.51 4.94
N GLU A 172 -2.60 -5.74 6.14
CA GLU A 172 -2.20 -7.07 6.64
C GLU A 172 -3.38 -8.05 6.57
N GLN A 173 -4.55 -7.64 7.06
CA GLN A 173 -5.73 -8.50 7.12
C GLN A 173 -6.43 -8.67 5.76
N PHE A 174 -6.41 -7.64 4.91
CA PHE A 174 -6.93 -7.72 3.53
C PHE A 174 -6.03 -8.59 2.64
N GLY A 175 -4.71 -8.44 2.76
CA GLY A 175 -3.70 -9.22 2.04
C GLY A 175 -3.70 -10.70 2.41
N GLU A 176 -3.75 -11.03 3.71
CA GLU A 176 -3.87 -12.41 4.22
C GLU A 176 -5.14 -13.11 3.70
N SER A 177 -6.28 -12.39 3.69
CA SER A 177 -7.57 -12.94 3.24
C SER A 177 -7.60 -13.17 1.73
N MET A 178 -7.14 -12.20 0.95
CA MET A 178 -7.05 -12.31 -0.51
C MET A 178 -6.08 -13.40 -0.95
N LEU A 179 -4.92 -13.53 -0.28
CA LEU A 179 -3.93 -14.56 -0.59
C LEU A 179 -4.37 -15.95 -0.16
N THR A 180 -5.12 -16.10 0.93
CA THR A 180 -5.66 -17.40 1.34
C THR A 180 -6.68 -17.90 0.31
N ILE A 181 -7.52 -16.99 -0.19
CA ILE A 181 -8.51 -17.29 -1.23
C ILE A 181 -7.81 -17.59 -2.56
N TRP A 182 -6.83 -16.77 -2.95
CA TRP A 182 -6.05 -16.93 -4.18
C TRP A 182 -5.21 -18.22 -4.18
N ARG A 183 -4.59 -18.57 -3.04
CA ARG A 183 -3.86 -19.84 -2.87
C ARG A 183 -4.79 -21.05 -2.98
N ARG A 184 -5.98 -20.99 -2.37
CA ARG A 184 -6.96 -22.08 -2.49
C ARG A 184 -7.47 -22.24 -3.92
N ALA A 185 -7.63 -21.13 -4.66
CA ALA A 185 -8.04 -21.14 -6.06
C ALA A 185 -6.93 -21.59 -7.03
N LEU A 186 -5.66 -21.25 -6.76
CA LEU A 186 -4.52 -21.70 -7.56
C LEU A 186 -4.11 -23.15 -7.24
N ALA A 187 -4.26 -23.60 -5.99
CA ALA A 187 -3.98 -24.98 -5.60
C ALA A 187 -4.94 -25.99 -6.24
N THR A 188 -6.17 -25.57 -6.58
CA THR A 188 -7.10 -26.36 -7.38
C THR A 188 -6.81 -26.33 -8.89
N MET A 189 -6.05 -25.34 -9.39
CA MET A 189 -5.72 -25.23 -10.82
C MET A 189 -4.34 -25.81 -11.20
N HIS A 190 -3.37 -25.80 -10.29
CA HIS A 190 -2.03 -26.35 -10.55
C HIS A 190 -1.76 -27.55 -9.64
N GLY A 191 -2.06 -28.74 -10.16
CA GLY A 191 -1.49 -29.97 -9.63
C GLY A 191 0.03 -29.94 -9.79
N ARG A 192 0.73 -29.78 -8.65
CA ARG A 192 2.19 -29.80 -8.43
C ARG A 192 2.94 -28.48 -8.64
N GLY A 193 3.49 -28.00 -7.52
CA GLY A 193 4.85 -27.44 -7.48
C GLY A 193 4.97 -25.92 -7.41
N ALA A 194 4.87 -25.34 -6.20
CA ALA A 194 5.62 -24.14 -5.85
C ALA A 194 5.92 -24.15 -4.34
N LYS A 195 7.10 -24.67 -3.97
CA LYS A 195 7.66 -24.51 -2.63
C LYS A 195 8.23 -23.09 -2.52
N ARG A 196 7.45 -22.14 -2.01
CA ARG A 196 7.92 -20.97 -1.27
C ARG A 196 6.71 -20.33 -0.59
N ASP A 197 6.64 -20.48 0.72
CA ASP A 197 5.64 -19.81 1.55
C ASP A 197 5.96 -18.30 1.63
N VAL A 198 5.57 -17.55 0.61
CA VAL A 198 5.61 -16.08 0.64
C VAL A 198 4.44 -15.62 1.51
N ARG A 199 4.69 -15.03 2.68
CA ARG A 199 3.65 -14.35 3.47
C ARG A 199 3.69 -12.86 3.13
N PRO A 200 2.56 -12.15 2.95
CA PRO A 200 2.60 -10.73 2.62
C PRO A 200 3.30 -9.88 3.71
N THR A 201 3.22 -10.30 4.97
CA THR A 201 3.96 -9.68 6.10
C THR A 201 5.47 -9.80 5.98
N SER A 202 5.97 -10.77 5.22
CA SER A 202 7.40 -10.92 5.00
C SER A 202 7.92 -9.92 3.98
N ALA A 203 7.07 -9.31 3.16
CA ALA A 203 7.47 -8.24 2.23
C ALA A 203 7.52 -6.84 2.88
N LEU A 204 7.17 -6.73 4.17
CA LEU A 204 7.24 -5.48 4.93
C LEU A 204 8.66 -5.26 5.45
N THR A 205 9.15 -4.01 5.39
CA THR A 205 10.46 -3.64 5.97
C THR A 205 10.42 -3.78 7.51
N PRO A 206 11.58 -3.85 8.21
CA PRO A 206 11.61 -3.83 9.67
C PRO A 206 11.00 -2.57 10.30
N ALA A 207 10.94 -1.47 9.55
CA ALA A 207 10.22 -0.26 9.95
C ALA A 207 8.70 -0.49 9.97
N GLN A 208 8.18 -1.24 8.99
CA GLN A 208 6.76 -1.58 8.84
C GLN A 208 6.34 -2.79 9.70
N ASN A 209 7.28 -3.67 10.06
CA ASN A 209 7.04 -4.77 10.98
C ASN A 209 8.19 -4.92 12.00
N PRO A 210 8.00 -4.40 13.24
CA PRO A 210 8.97 -4.49 14.32
C PRO A 210 9.48 -5.90 14.61
N ASP A 211 8.66 -6.93 14.39
CA ASP A 211 9.02 -8.33 14.65
C ASP A 211 10.14 -8.82 13.70
N ARG A 212 10.41 -8.09 12.60
CA ARG A 212 11.48 -8.41 11.64
C ARG A 212 12.82 -7.78 11.97
N LEU A 213 12.91 -6.93 13.00
CA LEU A 213 14.18 -6.33 13.43
C LEU A 213 15.23 -7.40 13.77
N GLY A 214 14.79 -8.51 14.39
CA GLY A 214 15.67 -9.65 14.67
C GLY A 214 16.21 -10.32 13.41
N GLU A 215 15.37 -10.51 12.38
CA GLU A 215 15.79 -11.09 11.09
C GLU A 215 16.79 -10.18 10.37
N HIS A 216 16.54 -8.87 10.33
CA HIS A 216 17.44 -7.89 9.73
C HIS A 216 18.80 -7.90 10.41
N VAL A 217 18.83 -7.81 11.74
CA VAL A 217 20.07 -7.86 12.53
C VAL A 217 20.83 -9.17 12.29
N ALA A 218 20.13 -10.30 12.21
CA ALA A 218 20.74 -11.59 11.90
C ALA A 218 21.34 -11.62 10.49
N GLY A 219 20.65 -11.03 9.50
CA GLY A 219 21.15 -10.89 8.13
C GLY A 219 22.42 -10.04 8.05
N VAL A 220 22.45 -8.88 8.72
CA VAL A 220 23.65 -8.02 8.81
C VAL A 220 24.79 -8.76 9.50
N ARG A 221 24.51 -9.45 10.61
CA ARG A 221 25.51 -10.24 11.34
C ARG A 221 26.11 -11.33 10.47
N ALA A 222 25.27 -12.07 9.75
CA ALA A 222 25.71 -13.13 8.84
C ALA A 222 26.55 -12.56 7.67
N ALA A 223 26.20 -11.38 7.15
CA ALA A 223 26.98 -10.70 6.12
C ALA A 223 28.37 -10.29 6.62
N LEU A 224 28.46 -9.75 7.85
CA LEU A 224 29.72 -9.41 8.51
C LEU A 224 30.60 -10.66 8.71
N GLU A 225 30.03 -11.75 9.21
CA GLU A 225 30.75 -13.01 9.49
C GLU A 225 31.20 -13.73 8.21
N LYS A 226 30.38 -13.70 7.15
CA LYS A 226 30.70 -14.36 5.87
C LYS A 226 31.65 -13.53 5.00
N GLY A 227 31.50 -12.20 5.01
CA GLY A 227 32.27 -11.30 4.16
C GLY A 227 33.65 -10.99 4.72
N GLY A 228 33.77 -10.84 6.05
CA GLY A 228 35.03 -10.45 6.71
C GLY A 228 35.62 -9.12 6.19
N ASP A 229 34.85 -8.35 5.42
CA ASP A 229 35.26 -7.13 4.71
C ASP A 229 35.17 -5.88 5.58
N HIS A 230 34.44 -5.97 6.70
CA HIS A 230 34.25 -4.87 7.65
C HIS A 230 34.10 -5.37 9.09
N ASP A 231 34.32 -4.47 10.04
CA ASP A 231 34.25 -4.74 11.48
C ASP A 231 33.02 -4.04 12.11
N VAL A 232 32.52 -2.99 11.46
CA VAL A 232 31.40 -2.16 11.91
C VAL A 232 30.44 -1.89 10.75
N ALA A 233 29.14 -2.04 10.96
CA ALA A 233 28.08 -1.68 10.02
C ALA A 233 27.34 -0.42 10.50
N VAL A 234 27.20 0.56 9.62
CA VAL A 234 26.44 1.79 9.81
C VAL A 234 25.30 1.84 8.79
N LEU A 235 24.06 1.88 9.27
CA LEU A 235 22.85 1.60 8.48
C LEU A 235 21.70 2.59 8.76
N GLY A 236 20.67 2.55 7.91
CA GLY A 236 19.34 3.15 8.08
C GLY A 236 18.24 2.08 8.03
N HIS A 237 17.21 2.24 7.18
CA HIS A 237 16.22 1.23 6.77
C HIS A 237 15.21 0.77 7.84
N THR A 238 15.63 0.57 9.08
CA THR A 238 14.76 0.08 10.17
C THR A 238 13.93 1.20 10.81
N HIS A 239 14.22 2.46 10.47
CA HIS A 239 13.70 3.68 11.07
C HIS A 239 13.96 3.82 12.59
N LYS A 240 14.66 2.87 13.21
CA LYS A 240 14.91 2.82 14.65
C LYS A 240 16.37 3.10 14.93
N PRO A 241 16.72 4.26 15.52
CA PRO A 241 18.09 4.54 15.89
C PRO A 241 18.54 3.55 16.98
N GLY A 242 19.79 3.12 16.92
CA GLY A 242 20.35 2.31 17.98
C GLY A 242 21.54 1.46 17.57
N ARG A 243 22.16 0.83 18.56
CA ARG A 243 23.40 0.06 18.42
C ARG A 243 23.30 -1.35 18.98
N ILE A 244 24.14 -2.23 18.46
CA ILE A 244 24.39 -3.56 19.03
C ILE A 244 25.91 -3.72 19.19
N GLY A 245 26.35 -3.83 20.45
CA GLY A 245 27.77 -3.84 20.77
C GLY A 245 28.50 -2.64 20.17
N GLY A 246 29.65 -2.90 19.55
CA GLY A 246 30.42 -1.91 18.78
C GLY A 246 30.54 -2.25 17.30
N TRP A 247 29.62 -3.06 16.75
CA TRP A 247 29.66 -3.55 15.38
C TRP A 247 28.44 -3.16 14.54
N TYR A 248 27.36 -2.68 15.15
CA TYR A 248 26.13 -2.27 14.47
C TYR A 248 25.68 -0.91 14.99
N PHE A 249 25.41 0.02 14.07
CA PHE A 249 24.88 1.34 14.36
C PHE A 249 23.81 1.71 13.32
N ASN A 250 22.66 2.18 13.78
CA ASN A 250 21.58 2.65 12.93
C ASN A 250 21.29 4.13 13.18
N SER A 251 21.22 4.95 12.13
CA SER A 251 20.95 6.39 12.21
C SER A 251 19.51 6.74 12.58
N GLY A 252 18.57 5.80 12.44
CA GLY A 252 17.14 6.06 12.64
C GLY A 252 16.50 6.71 11.41
N SER A 253 15.44 7.50 11.61
CA SER A 253 14.69 8.11 10.52
C SER A 253 14.25 9.53 10.84
N TRP A 254 14.23 10.37 9.81
CA TRP A 254 13.69 11.72 9.88
C TRP A 254 12.19 11.79 9.59
N THR A 255 11.50 10.67 9.36
CA THR A 255 10.04 10.64 9.19
C THR A 255 9.27 10.85 10.48
N GLY A 256 9.88 10.51 11.63
CA GLY A 256 9.25 10.63 12.94
C GLY A 256 9.31 12.05 13.54
N PRO A 257 8.91 12.23 14.80
CA PRO A 257 8.94 13.54 15.46
C PRO A 257 10.36 14.04 15.78
N HIS A 258 11.36 13.18 15.69
CA HIS A 258 12.77 13.50 15.93
C HIS A 258 13.55 13.54 14.61
N ASN A 259 14.74 14.17 14.64
CA ASN A 259 15.68 14.22 13.51
C ASN A 259 17.03 13.62 13.96
N PRO A 260 17.10 12.29 14.13
CA PRO A 260 18.31 11.63 14.61
C PRO A 260 19.41 11.63 13.55
N PHE A 261 20.67 11.67 13.98
CA PHE A 261 21.82 11.47 13.12
C PHE A 261 22.99 10.86 13.92
N LEU A 262 23.94 10.27 13.22
CA LEU A 262 25.20 9.83 13.83
C LEU A 262 26.31 10.81 13.50
N ARG A 263 27.20 11.05 14.45
CA ARG A 263 28.48 11.75 14.23
C ARG A 263 29.62 10.80 14.54
N ILE A 264 30.42 10.48 13.52
CA ILE A 264 31.54 9.55 13.63
C ILE A 264 32.82 10.36 13.48
N SER A 265 33.65 10.36 14.51
CA SER A 265 34.94 11.04 14.46
C SER A 265 36.01 10.19 13.76
N PRO A 266 37.11 10.81 13.29
CA PRO A 266 38.22 10.12 12.63
C PRO A 266 38.80 8.90 13.37
N ASP A 267 38.77 8.93 14.69
CA ASP A 267 39.20 7.86 15.59
C ASP A 267 38.18 6.73 15.72
N GLY A 268 37.09 6.76 14.95
CA GLY A 268 36.06 5.73 14.90
C GLY A 268 35.04 5.80 16.05
N HIS A 269 35.04 6.86 16.86
CA HIS A 269 34.05 7.02 17.91
C HIS A 269 32.69 7.47 17.32
N VAL A 270 31.63 6.70 17.59
CA VAL A 270 30.27 6.94 17.08
C VAL A 270 29.42 7.59 18.16
N ARG A 271 28.89 8.78 17.88
CA ARG A 271 27.93 9.50 18.74
C ARG A 271 26.55 9.54 18.10
N TYR A 272 25.52 9.48 18.93
CA TYR A 272 24.12 9.62 18.53
C TYR A 272 23.62 11.00 18.96
N LEU A 273 23.10 11.76 18.00
CA LEU A 273 22.63 13.11 18.21
C LEU A 273 21.25 13.29 17.58
N GLU A 274 20.51 14.27 18.09
CA GLU A 274 19.26 14.74 17.48
C GLU A 274 19.41 16.20 17.06
N TRP A 275 18.97 16.53 15.84
CA TRP A 275 18.87 17.90 15.38
C TRP A 275 17.54 18.53 15.82
N LYS A 276 17.60 19.50 16.73
CA LYS A 276 16.40 20.13 17.28
C LYS A 276 16.65 21.61 17.56
N ASP A 277 15.71 22.45 17.14
CA ASP A 277 15.73 23.90 17.38
C ASP A 277 17.04 24.57 16.91
N GLY A 278 17.58 24.12 15.77
CA GLY A 278 18.79 24.69 15.15
C GLY A 278 20.11 24.31 15.81
N ARG A 279 20.12 23.26 16.65
CA ARG A 279 21.31 22.77 17.33
C ARG A 279 21.35 21.25 17.40
N GLU A 280 22.54 20.71 17.57
CA GLU A 280 22.76 19.30 17.89
C GLU A 280 22.57 19.04 19.39
N ILE A 281 21.87 17.96 19.71
CA ILE A 281 21.66 17.50 21.08
C ILE A 281 22.18 16.07 21.16
N GLU A 282 23.29 15.86 21.86
CA GLU A 282 23.83 14.52 22.08
C GLU A 282 22.93 13.73 23.04
N ARG A 283 22.69 12.46 22.70
CA ARG A 283 21.82 11.53 23.44
C ARG A 283 22.54 10.20 23.62
N GLU A 284 22.17 9.47 24.66
CA GLU A 284 22.61 8.08 24.76
C GLU A 284 22.01 7.27 23.62
N MET A 285 22.85 6.55 22.89
CA MET A 285 22.40 5.74 21.76
C MET A 285 21.60 4.53 22.26
N PRO A 286 20.35 4.33 21.80
CA PRO A 286 19.54 3.20 22.23
C PRO A 286 20.23 1.87 21.98
N VAL A 287 20.21 0.97 22.96
CA VAL A 287 20.71 -0.39 22.78
C VAL A 287 19.62 -1.23 22.16
N VAL A 288 19.85 -1.70 20.93
CA VAL A 288 18.94 -2.62 20.26
C VAL A 288 19.13 -4.00 20.87
N ARG A 289 18.10 -4.51 21.54
CA ARG A 289 18.04 -5.90 21.97
C ARG A 289 17.28 -6.67 20.91
N PRO A 290 17.94 -7.48 20.06
CA PRO A 290 17.20 -8.39 19.19
C PRO A 290 16.49 -9.38 20.11
N GLU A 291 15.18 -9.24 20.28
CA GLU A 291 14.40 -10.26 20.97
C GLU A 291 14.60 -11.60 20.25
N ALA A 292 14.79 -12.66 21.02
CA ALA A 292 15.31 -13.93 20.54
C ALA A 292 14.40 -14.61 19.50
N GLY A 293 14.96 -14.89 18.31
CA GLY A 293 14.34 -15.73 17.28
C GLY A 293 13.03 -15.16 16.70
N PRO A 294 12.38 -15.86 15.76
CA PRO A 294 11.05 -15.50 15.27
C PRO A 294 10.05 -15.60 16.43
N GLY A 295 9.94 -14.50 17.17
CA GLY A 295 9.05 -14.35 18.30
C GLY A 295 7.61 -14.52 17.85
N ARG A 296 6.90 -15.40 18.55
CA ARG A 296 5.47 -15.65 18.38
C ARG A 296 4.73 -14.31 18.50
N ALA A 297 3.97 -13.96 17.46
CA ALA A 297 3.20 -12.71 17.35
C ALA A 297 2.61 -12.24 18.68
N PRO A 298 2.72 -10.94 19.02
CA PRO A 298 2.15 -10.40 20.25
C PRO A 298 0.63 -10.59 20.28
N ALA A 299 0.08 -10.66 21.49
CA ALA A 299 -1.31 -11.01 21.74
C ALA A 299 -2.29 -10.24 20.84
N LYS A 300 -3.17 -10.99 20.17
CA LYS A 300 -4.23 -10.52 19.28
C LYS A 300 -4.85 -9.21 19.78
N LYS A 301 -4.50 -8.08 19.14
CA LYS A 301 -5.37 -6.90 19.12
C LYS A 301 -6.75 -7.40 18.72
N ASN A 302 -7.80 -7.00 19.44
CA ASN A 302 -9.16 -7.48 19.19
C ASN A 302 -9.47 -7.32 17.69
N PRO A 303 -9.55 -8.41 16.92
CA PRO A 303 -9.58 -8.36 15.45
C PRO A 303 -10.80 -7.59 14.94
N ILE A 304 -11.85 -7.52 15.76
CA ILE A 304 -13.07 -6.78 15.47
C ILE A 304 -12.84 -5.27 15.60
N ALA A 305 -12.07 -4.82 16.60
CA ALA A 305 -11.80 -3.39 16.81
C ALA A 305 -10.83 -2.83 15.76
N ALA A 306 -9.80 -3.61 15.39
CA ALA A 306 -8.87 -3.26 14.32
C ALA A 306 -9.57 -3.20 12.95
N ALA A 307 -10.42 -4.19 12.63
CA ALA A 307 -11.24 -4.18 11.41
C ALA A 307 -12.24 -3.01 11.37
N HIS A 308 -12.78 -2.58 12.52
CA HIS A 308 -13.69 -1.43 12.60
C HIS A 308 -12.98 -0.11 12.30
N ALA A 309 -11.76 0.07 12.80
CA ALA A 309 -10.94 1.24 12.52
C ALA A 309 -10.49 1.28 11.05
N ALA A 310 -9.92 0.16 10.58
CA ALA A 310 -9.42 -0.06 9.23
C ALA A 310 -10.36 0.40 8.12
N ALA A 311 -11.64 0.10 8.29
CA ALA A 311 -12.58 0.26 7.22
C ALA A 311 -13.57 1.42 7.44
N ARG A 312 -13.47 2.13 8.57
CA ARG A 312 -13.80 3.56 8.59
C ARG A 312 -12.82 4.38 7.73
N THR A 313 -11.57 3.94 7.64
CA THR A 313 -10.55 4.56 6.79
C THR A 313 -10.75 4.25 5.31
N LEU A 314 -11.11 3.00 4.96
CA LEU A 314 -11.40 2.56 3.58
C LEU A 314 -12.78 2.95 3.03
N PHE A 315 -13.74 3.31 3.89
CA PHE A 315 -15.08 3.73 3.47
C PHE A 315 -15.46 5.05 4.13
N PRO A 316 -14.92 6.19 3.64
CA PRO A 316 -15.25 7.50 4.18
C PRO A 316 -16.72 7.80 3.95
N LYS A 317 -17.28 8.63 4.83
CA LYS A 317 -18.72 8.94 4.81
C LYS A 317 -19.13 9.47 3.42
N PRO A 318 -20.08 8.83 2.74
CA PRO A 318 -20.58 9.36 1.47
C PRO A 318 -21.23 10.73 1.70
N THR A 319 -20.82 11.71 0.90
CA THR A 319 -21.20 13.12 1.04
C THR A 319 -22.62 13.43 0.55
N ARG A 320 -23.25 12.52 -0.22
CA ARG A 320 -24.62 12.67 -0.76
C ARG A 320 -25.40 11.34 -0.85
N PRO A 321 -25.93 10.82 0.27
CA PRO A 321 -26.56 9.48 0.35
C PRO A 321 -27.89 9.33 -0.38
N GLU A 322 -28.57 10.42 -0.73
CA GLU A 322 -29.88 10.34 -1.39
C GLU A 322 -29.82 9.99 -2.89
N ARG A 323 -28.68 10.22 -3.55
CA ARG A 323 -28.49 9.78 -4.94
C ARG A 323 -28.15 8.30 -5.03
N SER A 324 -27.49 7.72 -4.02
CA SER A 324 -27.12 6.30 -4.02
C SER A 324 -28.32 5.38 -3.79
N ARG A 325 -29.32 5.77 -2.97
CA ARG A 325 -30.50 4.91 -2.72
C ARG A 325 -31.29 4.57 -3.99
N TRP A 326 -31.50 5.57 -4.86
CA TRP A 326 -32.27 5.39 -6.09
C TRP A 326 -31.52 4.53 -7.10
N VAL A 327 -30.18 4.59 -7.09
CA VAL A 327 -29.34 3.69 -7.89
C VAL A 327 -29.49 2.25 -7.41
N LEU A 328 -29.46 1.99 -6.09
CA LEU A 328 -29.65 0.64 -5.53
C LEU A 328 -31.05 0.10 -5.85
N ILE A 329 -32.10 0.92 -5.70
CA ILE A 329 -33.48 0.54 -6.05
C ILE A 329 -33.60 0.20 -7.53
N ALA A 330 -33.06 1.05 -8.42
CA ALA A 330 -33.11 0.81 -9.86
C ALA A 330 -32.33 -0.43 -10.28
N GLN A 331 -31.14 -0.65 -9.71
CA GLN A 331 -30.34 -1.84 -9.93
C GLN A 331 -31.04 -3.10 -9.41
N GLY A 332 -31.66 -3.02 -8.24
CA GLY A 332 -32.41 -4.11 -7.63
C GLY A 332 -33.61 -4.52 -8.48
N ALA A 333 -34.41 -3.54 -8.93
CA ALA A 333 -35.56 -3.76 -9.81
C ALA A 333 -35.14 -4.36 -11.15
N LEU A 334 -34.06 -3.87 -11.77
CA LEU A 334 -33.54 -4.38 -13.03
C LEU A 334 -33.07 -5.83 -12.88
N ALA A 335 -32.30 -6.15 -11.84
CA ALA A 335 -31.79 -7.51 -11.59
C ALA A 335 -32.93 -8.50 -11.34
N LEU A 336 -33.97 -8.11 -10.57
CA LEU A 336 -35.17 -8.92 -10.37
C LEU A 336 -35.94 -9.13 -11.68
N ALA A 337 -36.16 -8.08 -12.47
CA ALA A 337 -36.88 -8.18 -13.73
C ALA A 337 -36.17 -9.12 -14.72
N VAL A 338 -34.84 -9.01 -14.84
CA VAL A 338 -34.03 -9.89 -15.70
C VAL A 338 -34.01 -11.32 -15.18
N GLY A 339 -33.84 -11.51 -13.86
CA GLY A 339 -33.84 -12.84 -13.24
C GLY A 339 -35.19 -13.56 -13.37
N ALA A 340 -36.29 -12.90 -13.01
CA ALA A 340 -37.63 -13.44 -13.11
C ALA A 340 -38.06 -13.67 -14.57
N GLY A 341 -37.75 -12.73 -15.46
CA GLY A 341 -37.98 -12.87 -16.90
C GLY A 341 -37.23 -14.08 -17.48
N ALA A 342 -35.98 -14.29 -17.08
CA ALA A 342 -35.18 -15.43 -17.53
C ALA A 342 -35.78 -16.76 -17.04
N LEU A 343 -36.31 -16.82 -15.82
CA LEU A 343 -37.00 -18.00 -15.29
C LEU A 343 -38.29 -18.29 -16.06
N THR A 344 -39.16 -17.29 -16.23
CA THR A 344 -40.46 -17.44 -16.91
C THR A 344 -40.29 -17.84 -18.37
N ILE A 345 -39.39 -17.17 -19.10
CA ILE A 345 -39.10 -17.50 -20.51
C ILE A 345 -38.45 -18.88 -20.62
N SER A 346 -37.60 -19.26 -19.66
CA SER A 346 -37.00 -20.60 -19.64
C SER A 346 -38.01 -21.72 -19.49
N VAL A 347 -39.04 -21.51 -18.68
CA VAL A 347 -40.11 -22.49 -18.44
C VAL A 347 -41.09 -22.53 -19.62
N GLY A 348 -41.47 -21.37 -20.16
CA GLY A 348 -42.48 -21.28 -21.22
C GLY A 348 -41.95 -21.47 -22.66
N GLN A 349 -40.71 -21.06 -22.95
CA GLN A 349 -40.14 -21.02 -24.30
C GLN A 349 -38.82 -21.81 -24.44
N GLY A 350 -38.43 -22.52 -23.38
CA GLY A 350 -37.25 -23.39 -23.37
C GLY A 350 -35.95 -22.71 -22.94
N SER A 351 -34.97 -23.55 -22.59
CA SER A 351 -33.72 -23.11 -21.94
C SER A 351 -32.86 -22.16 -22.78
N SER A 352 -32.87 -22.33 -24.11
CA SER A 352 -32.12 -21.47 -25.03
C SER A 352 -32.67 -20.04 -25.10
N ALA A 353 -33.99 -19.86 -24.93
CA ALA A 353 -34.61 -18.54 -24.87
C ALA A 353 -34.20 -17.78 -23.59
N GLY A 354 -34.13 -18.47 -22.44
CA GLY A 354 -33.65 -17.89 -21.18
C GLY A 354 -32.18 -17.44 -21.23
N TRP A 355 -31.30 -18.25 -21.81
CA TRP A 355 -29.89 -17.85 -22.02
C TRP A 355 -29.77 -16.64 -22.94
N ARG A 356 -30.54 -16.59 -24.03
CA ARG A 356 -30.55 -15.42 -24.93
C ARG A 356 -30.99 -14.15 -24.23
N LEU A 357 -31.95 -14.22 -23.29
CA LEU A 357 -32.32 -13.06 -22.48
C LEU A 357 -31.16 -12.62 -21.58
N LEU A 358 -30.56 -13.54 -20.82
CA LEU A 358 -29.49 -13.23 -19.86
C LEU A 358 -28.25 -12.63 -20.56
N VAL A 359 -27.83 -13.25 -21.65
CA VAL A 359 -26.67 -12.80 -22.45
C VAL A 359 -26.94 -11.46 -23.11
N SER A 360 -28.13 -11.27 -23.69
CA SER A 360 -28.53 -9.98 -24.30
C SER A 360 -28.65 -8.87 -23.25
N ALA A 361 -29.24 -9.15 -22.09
CA ALA A 361 -29.39 -8.19 -21.01
C ALA A 361 -28.03 -7.75 -20.46
N PHE A 362 -27.09 -8.69 -20.28
CA PHE A 362 -25.72 -8.36 -19.89
C PHE A 362 -25.00 -7.52 -20.94
N ALA A 363 -25.14 -7.86 -22.23
CA ALA A 363 -24.51 -7.10 -23.28
C ALA A 363 -25.04 -5.66 -23.34
N VAL A 364 -26.36 -5.47 -23.24
CA VAL A 364 -26.98 -4.14 -23.18
C VAL A 364 -26.51 -3.38 -21.95
N TYR A 365 -26.40 -4.04 -20.80
CA TYR A 365 -25.86 -3.43 -19.58
C TYR A 365 -24.40 -2.98 -19.77
N ALA A 366 -23.54 -3.83 -20.32
CA ALA A 366 -22.14 -3.51 -20.56
C ALA A 366 -22.00 -2.35 -21.58
N LEU A 367 -22.84 -2.31 -22.61
CA LEU A 367 -22.88 -1.20 -23.55
C LEU A 367 -23.30 0.11 -22.88
N ALA A 368 -24.35 0.08 -22.04
CA ALA A 368 -24.84 1.24 -21.32
C ALA A 368 -23.83 1.74 -20.28
N ASP A 369 -23.22 0.84 -19.48
CA ASP A 369 -22.16 1.16 -18.53
C ASP A 369 -20.95 1.76 -19.25
N GLY A 370 -20.57 1.17 -20.39
CA GLY A 370 -19.48 1.66 -21.22
C GLY A 370 -19.71 3.09 -21.74
N ALA A 371 -20.89 3.33 -22.30
CA ALA A 371 -21.29 4.65 -22.80
C ALA A 371 -21.37 5.69 -21.68
N LEU A 372 -22.00 5.36 -20.55
CA LEU A 372 -22.11 6.26 -19.39
C LEU A 372 -20.75 6.57 -18.78
N SER A 373 -19.84 5.59 -18.70
CA SER A 373 -18.48 5.77 -18.20
C SER A 373 -17.68 6.72 -19.09
N LEU A 374 -17.82 6.61 -20.42
CA LEU A 374 -17.16 7.53 -21.36
C LEU A 374 -17.71 8.96 -21.29
N LEU A 375 -19.03 9.10 -21.20
CA LEU A 375 -19.69 10.41 -21.05
C LEU A 375 -19.30 11.08 -19.72
N GLY A 376 -19.23 10.29 -18.65
CA GLY A 376 -18.86 10.73 -17.30
C GLY A 376 -17.37 11.08 -17.15
N ALA A 377 -16.47 10.40 -17.87
CA ALA A 377 -15.02 10.57 -17.74
C ALA A 377 -14.56 12.02 -17.97
N SER A 378 -15.26 12.78 -18.82
CA SER A 378 -14.97 14.20 -19.08
C SER A 378 -15.02 15.09 -17.82
N ARG A 379 -15.81 14.68 -16.82
CA ARG A 379 -16.01 15.39 -15.55
C ARG A 379 -15.09 14.90 -14.43
N GLU A 380 -14.24 13.93 -14.72
CA GLU A 380 -13.39 13.29 -13.71
C GLU A 380 -11.94 13.84 -13.73
N PRO A 381 -11.25 13.79 -12.58
CA PRO A 381 -9.83 14.12 -12.48
C PRO A 381 -8.97 13.15 -13.31
N PRO A 382 -7.72 13.50 -13.68
CA PRO A 382 -6.96 12.85 -14.77
C PRO A 382 -6.84 11.33 -14.67
N VAL A 383 -6.53 10.80 -13.48
CA VAL A 383 -6.39 9.35 -13.25
C VAL A 383 -7.73 8.64 -13.37
N ARG A 384 -8.77 9.16 -12.69
CA ARG A 384 -10.13 8.60 -12.78
C ARG A 384 -10.69 8.70 -14.19
N ARG A 385 -10.42 9.79 -14.91
CA ARG A 385 -10.76 9.96 -16.32
C ARG A 385 -10.13 8.88 -17.20
N LEU A 386 -8.85 8.55 -16.97
CA LEU A 386 -8.20 7.46 -17.70
C LEU A 386 -8.86 6.11 -17.36
N LEU A 387 -9.08 5.82 -16.08
CA LEU A 387 -9.73 4.58 -15.63
C LEU A 387 -11.15 4.45 -16.17
N SER A 388 -11.96 5.52 -16.14
CA SER A 388 -13.32 5.56 -16.66
C SER A 388 -13.36 5.47 -18.19
N ARG A 389 -12.33 5.97 -18.89
CA ARG A 389 -12.17 5.74 -20.34
C ARG A 389 -11.82 4.30 -20.66
N VAL A 390 -10.84 3.72 -19.94
CA VAL A 390 -10.43 2.32 -20.13
C VAL A 390 -11.59 1.39 -19.81
N ARG A 391 -12.26 1.57 -18.66
CA ARG A 391 -13.49 0.86 -18.30
C ARG A 391 -14.55 1.03 -19.37
N GLY A 392 -14.79 2.27 -19.80
CA GLY A 392 -15.79 2.60 -20.81
C GLY A 392 -15.59 1.85 -22.12
N VAL A 393 -14.36 1.89 -22.65
CA VAL A 393 -13.97 1.17 -23.86
C VAL A 393 -14.04 -0.35 -23.66
N ALA A 394 -13.53 -0.87 -22.55
CA ALA A 394 -13.56 -2.30 -22.24
C ALA A 394 -15.00 -2.83 -22.13
N SER A 395 -15.89 -2.10 -21.45
CA SER A 395 -17.31 -2.45 -21.31
C SER A 395 -18.03 -2.43 -22.66
N LEU A 396 -17.76 -1.43 -23.52
CA LEU A 396 -18.31 -1.40 -24.88
C LEU A 396 -17.84 -2.58 -25.74
N LEU A 397 -16.52 -2.84 -25.74
CA LEU A 397 -15.94 -3.96 -26.49
C LEU A 397 -16.48 -5.30 -26.00
N LEU A 398 -16.62 -5.47 -24.68
CA LEU A 398 -17.19 -6.66 -24.07
C LEU A 398 -18.66 -6.83 -24.49
N GLY A 399 -19.47 -5.77 -24.43
CA GLY A 399 -20.87 -5.82 -24.86
C GLY A 399 -21.03 -6.18 -26.34
N LEU A 400 -20.24 -5.58 -27.23
CA LEU A 400 -20.23 -5.89 -28.67
C LEU A 400 -19.77 -7.33 -28.94
N LEU A 401 -18.73 -7.80 -28.24
CA LEU A 401 -18.22 -9.17 -28.35
C LEU A 401 -19.29 -10.18 -27.94
N VAL A 402 -19.98 -9.91 -26.83
CA VAL A 402 -21.06 -10.76 -26.30
C VAL A 402 -22.21 -10.88 -27.31
N LEU A 403 -22.64 -9.77 -27.92
CA LEU A 403 -23.71 -9.78 -28.95
C LEU A 403 -23.30 -10.55 -30.22
N ARG A 404 -22.03 -10.45 -30.63
CA ARG A 404 -21.57 -11.00 -31.92
C ARG A 404 -21.34 -12.50 -31.92
N ARG A 405 -20.82 -13.07 -30.82
CA ARG A 405 -20.23 -14.42 -30.86
C ARG A 405 -21.13 -15.54 -30.37
N GLY A 406 -22.18 -15.32 -29.59
CA GLY A 406 -23.12 -16.37 -29.14
C GLY A 406 -22.54 -17.49 -28.24
N TYR A 407 -21.23 -17.78 -28.32
CA TYR A 407 -20.45 -18.75 -27.54
C TYR A 407 -20.10 -18.27 -26.12
N VAL A 408 -20.82 -17.29 -25.60
CA VAL A 408 -20.36 -16.52 -24.44
C VAL A 408 -20.90 -17.05 -23.12
N VAL A 409 -21.71 -18.10 -23.11
CA VAL A 409 -22.34 -18.60 -21.87
C VAL A 409 -21.29 -19.04 -20.83
N GLU A 410 -20.25 -19.77 -21.24
CA GLU A 410 -19.22 -20.25 -20.30
C GLU A 410 -18.40 -19.08 -19.73
N ILE A 411 -17.90 -18.21 -20.61
CA ILE A 411 -17.13 -17.02 -20.22
C ILE A 411 -17.98 -16.06 -19.38
N PHE A 412 -19.26 -15.89 -19.74
CA PHE A 412 -20.22 -15.07 -19.02
C PHE A 412 -20.45 -15.60 -17.61
N VAL A 413 -20.65 -16.91 -17.45
CA VAL A 413 -20.81 -17.53 -16.12
C VAL A 413 -19.54 -17.35 -15.29
N VAL A 414 -18.36 -17.54 -15.88
CA VAL A 414 -17.08 -17.35 -15.17
C VAL A 414 -16.92 -15.90 -14.71
N LEU A 415 -17.18 -14.93 -15.60
CA LEU A 415 -17.10 -13.50 -15.27
C LEU A 415 -18.12 -13.10 -14.19
N VAL A 416 -19.36 -13.56 -14.31
CA VAL A 416 -20.40 -13.28 -13.31
C VAL A 416 -20.09 -13.96 -11.98
N GLY A 417 -19.56 -15.18 -11.99
CA GLY A 417 -19.11 -15.89 -10.80
C GLY A 417 -18.01 -15.12 -10.09
N ILE A 418 -16.92 -14.77 -10.77
CA ILE A 418 -15.81 -14.00 -10.19
C ILE A 418 -16.31 -12.66 -9.63
N TRP A 419 -17.16 -11.95 -10.37
CA TRP A 419 -17.73 -10.68 -9.91
C TRP A 419 -18.64 -10.83 -8.68
N ALA A 420 -19.51 -11.85 -8.66
CA ALA A 420 -20.37 -12.17 -7.54
C ALA A 420 -19.56 -12.51 -6.28
N PHE A 421 -18.44 -13.21 -6.43
CA PHE A 421 -17.52 -13.50 -5.34
C PHE A 421 -16.87 -12.24 -4.78
N VAL A 422 -16.22 -11.44 -5.64
CA VAL A 422 -15.50 -10.23 -5.23
C VAL A 422 -16.46 -9.24 -4.58
N SER A 423 -17.60 -8.98 -5.22
CA SER A 423 -18.61 -8.05 -4.68
C SER A 423 -19.28 -8.58 -3.41
N GLY A 424 -19.47 -9.89 -3.29
CA GLY A 424 -19.97 -10.52 -2.06
C GLY A 424 -18.99 -10.38 -0.89
N ALA A 425 -17.71 -10.65 -1.13
CA ALA A 425 -16.64 -10.49 -0.15
C ALA A 425 -16.52 -9.04 0.35
N LEU A 426 -16.58 -8.07 -0.57
CA LEU A 426 -16.59 -6.64 -0.22
C LEU A 426 -17.81 -6.25 0.63
N ARG A 427 -19.00 -6.81 0.36
CA ARG A 427 -20.21 -6.56 1.17
C ARG A 427 -20.14 -7.19 2.56
N VAL A 428 -19.61 -8.40 2.68
CA VAL A 428 -19.37 -9.04 3.98
C VAL A 428 -18.37 -8.21 4.79
N ALA A 429 -17.26 -7.77 4.18
CA ALA A 429 -16.32 -6.87 4.81
C ALA A 429 -17.01 -5.57 5.26
N ALA A 430 -17.73 -4.88 4.36
CA ALA A 430 -18.46 -3.67 4.69
C ALA A 430 -19.50 -3.87 5.82
N SER A 431 -20.15 -5.03 5.92
CA SER A 431 -21.13 -5.32 6.97
C SER A 431 -20.50 -5.42 8.37
N VAL A 432 -19.29 -5.98 8.48
CA VAL A 432 -18.55 -6.09 9.74
C VAL A 432 -18.06 -4.71 10.16
N VAL A 433 -17.61 -3.93 9.19
CA VAL A 433 -16.99 -2.63 9.36
C VAL A 433 -18.00 -1.55 9.71
N LEU A 434 -19.12 -1.50 9.00
CA LEU A 434 -20.13 -0.45 9.14
C LEU A 434 -21.17 -0.78 10.21
N LYS A 435 -20.92 -1.83 11.00
CA LYS A 435 -21.78 -2.27 12.10
C LYS A 435 -21.96 -1.13 13.11
N GLY A 436 -23.21 -0.67 13.28
CA GLY A 436 -23.59 0.47 14.12
C GLY A 436 -23.82 1.80 13.37
N MET A 437 -23.43 1.90 12.09
CA MET A 437 -23.65 3.10 11.26
C MET A 437 -24.77 2.92 10.23
N VAL A 438 -24.97 1.68 9.76
CA VAL A 438 -26.00 1.26 8.82
C VAL A 438 -26.53 -0.10 9.30
N GLU A 439 -27.73 -0.48 8.87
CA GLU A 439 -28.32 -1.78 9.15
C GLU A 439 -27.53 -2.93 8.46
N SER A 440 -26.43 -3.33 9.11
CA SER A 440 -25.40 -4.23 8.57
C SER A 440 -25.85 -5.67 8.30
N ARG A 441 -26.97 -6.10 8.88
CA ARG A 441 -27.48 -7.49 8.74
C ARG A 441 -27.77 -7.84 7.28
N TRP A 442 -28.30 -6.88 6.52
CA TRP A 442 -28.62 -7.07 5.11
C TRP A 442 -27.37 -7.15 4.24
N LEU A 443 -26.38 -6.30 4.47
CA LEU A 443 -25.10 -6.36 3.75
C LEU A 443 -24.36 -7.69 3.98
N PHE A 444 -24.39 -8.20 5.21
CA PHE A 444 -23.79 -9.49 5.55
C PHE A 444 -24.51 -10.65 4.84
N VAL A 445 -25.84 -10.67 4.91
CA VAL A 445 -26.67 -11.71 4.28
C VAL A 445 -26.45 -11.69 2.77
N VAL A 446 -26.66 -10.53 2.12
CA VAL A 446 -26.49 -10.35 0.66
C VAL A 446 -25.08 -10.71 0.22
N GLY A 447 -24.06 -10.25 0.95
CA GLY A 447 -22.67 -10.56 0.64
C GLY A 447 -22.35 -12.06 0.72
N THR A 448 -22.79 -12.72 1.79
CA THR A 448 -22.59 -14.16 1.97
C THR A 448 -23.32 -14.96 0.91
N GLY A 449 -24.57 -14.60 0.60
CA GLY A 449 -25.34 -15.24 -0.45
C GLY A 449 -24.70 -15.08 -1.84
N SER A 450 -24.14 -13.91 -2.15
CA SER A 450 -23.40 -13.69 -3.40
C SER A 450 -22.15 -14.56 -3.52
N MET A 451 -21.40 -14.75 -2.43
CA MET A 451 -20.23 -15.63 -2.42
C MET A 451 -20.61 -17.10 -2.61
N LEU A 452 -21.66 -17.58 -1.92
CA LEU A 452 -22.14 -18.96 -2.08
C LEU A 452 -22.71 -19.22 -3.47
N ALA A 453 -23.45 -18.26 -4.02
CA ALA A 453 -23.95 -18.34 -5.39
C ALA A 453 -22.80 -18.36 -6.41
N SER A 454 -21.74 -17.58 -6.21
CA SER A 454 -20.54 -17.66 -7.05
C SER A 454 -19.90 -19.05 -7.01
N LEU A 455 -19.73 -19.63 -5.82
CA LEU A 455 -19.13 -20.97 -5.68
C LEU A 455 -19.96 -22.00 -6.44
N ALA A 456 -21.29 -21.92 -6.37
CA ALA A 456 -22.18 -22.76 -7.16
C ALA A 456 -22.03 -22.53 -8.68
N LEU A 457 -21.98 -21.26 -9.12
CA LEU A 457 -21.83 -20.91 -10.54
C LEU A 457 -20.50 -21.39 -11.14
N LEU A 458 -19.41 -21.31 -10.38
CA LEU A 458 -18.07 -21.68 -10.84
C LEU A 458 -17.78 -23.18 -10.72
N SER A 459 -18.55 -23.91 -9.92
CA SER A 459 -18.36 -25.36 -9.72
C SER A 459 -19.23 -26.22 -10.65
N LEU A 460 -20.18 -25.63 -11.37
CA LEU A 460 -21.07 -26.34 -12.29
C LEU A 460 -20.53 -26.23 -13.73
N PRO A 461 -20.55 -27.33 -14.52
CA PRO A 461 -20.15 -27.27 -15.92
C PRO A 461 -21.06 -26.31 -16.69
N ALA A 462 -20.48 -25.56 -17.63
CA ALA A 462 -21.19 -24.47 -18.31
C ALA A 462 -22.38 -24.93 -19.17
N SER A 463 -22.40 -26.21 -19.56
CA SER A 463 -23.49 -26.90 -20.24
C SER A 463 -24.65 -27.32 -19.33
N ALA A 464 -24.52 -27.17 -18.00
CA ALA A 464 -25.54 -27.57 -17.06
C ALA A 464 -26.78 -26.67 -17.19
N VAL A 465 -27.93 -27.29 -17.51
CA VAL A 465 -29.25 -26.66 -17.47
C VAL A 465 -29.49 -25.95 -16.11
N LEU A 466 -28.93 -26.51 -15.03
CA LEU A 466 -28.97 -25.97 -13.68
C LEU A 466 -28.32 -24.59 -13.52
N LEU A 467 -27.28 -24.30 -14.29
CA LEU A 467 -26.47 -23.09 -14.17
C LEU A 467 -27.25 -21.82 -14.51
N LYS A 468 -28.16 -21.93 -15.47
CA LYS A 468 -29.12 -20.90 -15.82
C LYS A 468 -30.07 -20.60 -14.65
N TYR A 469 -30.63 -21.64 -14.04
CA TYR A 469 -31.52 -21.48 -12.89
C TYR A 469 -30.78 -20.90 -11.68
N ALA A 470 -29.53 -21.32 -11.45
CA ALA A 470 -28.66 -20.75 -10.42
C ALA A 470 -28.36 -19.26 -10.69
N LEU A 471 -28.09 -18.89 -11.94
CA LEU A 471 -27.81 -17.51 -12.33
C LEU A 471 -29.07 -16.63 -12.23
N SER A 472 -30.22 -17.10 -12.70
CA SER A 472 -31.48 -16.37 -12.58
C SER A 472 -31.93 -16.23 -11.12
N ALA A 473 -31.76 -17.28 -10.31
CA ALA A 473 -32.02 -17.23 -8.87
C ALA A 473 -31.06 -16.26 -8.17
N TYR A 474 -29.78 -16.24 -8.56
CA TYR A 474 -28.81 -15.28 -8.07
C TYR A 474 -29.21 -13.84 -8.40
N LEU A 475 -29.63 -13.54 -9.64
CA LEU A 475 -30.08 -12.20 -10.02
C LEU A 475 -31.33 -11.77 -9.24
N CYS A 476 -32.26 -12.69 -8.97
CA CYS A 476 -33.42 -12.41 -8.13
C CYS A 476 -33.02 -12.14 -6.68
N TYR A 477 -32.13 -12.97 -6.11
CA TYR A 477 -31.60 -12.80 -4.76
C TYR A 477 -30.85 -11.47 -4.60
N TYR A 478 -29.94 -11.20 -5.53
CA TYR A 478 -29.18 -9.96 -5.60
C TYR A 478 -30.11 -8.75 -5.73
N GLY A 479 -31.07 -8.83 -6.67
CA GLY A 479 -32.00 -7.74 -6.92
C GLY A 479 -32.91 -7.43 -5.74
N ALA A 480 -33.41 -8.46 -5.05
CA ALA A 480 -34.14 -8.31 -3.79
C ALA A 480 -33.26 -7.69 -2.70
N GLY A 481 -32.01 -8.13 -2.57
CA GLY A 481 -31.04 -7.56 -1.64
C GLY A 481 -30.78 -6.07 -1.84
N GLU A 482 -30.58 -5.64 -3.10
CA GLU A 482 -30.36 -4.23 -3.45
C GLU A 482 -31.62 -3.37 -3.25
N LEU A 483 -32.80 -3.91 -3.57
CA LEU A 483 -34.07 -3.24 -3.29
C LEU A 483 -34.30 -3.05 -1.80
N LEU A 484 -34.09 -4.11 -1.00
CA LEU A 484 -34.22 -4.04 0.45
C LEU A 484 -33.19 -3.07 1.03
N ALA A 485 -31.95 -3.08 0.54
CA ALA A 485 -30.91 -2.13 0.96
C ALA A 485 -31.27 -0.68 0.59
N GLY A 486 -31.88 -0.46 -0.58
CA GLY A 486 -32.31 0.87 -1.02
C GLY A 486 -33.55 1.40 -0.28
N ILE A 487 -34.50 0.52 0.07
CA ILE A 487 -35.75 0.85 0.77
C ILE A 487 -35.52 1.01 2.28
N PHE A 488 -34.81 0.04 2.88
CA PHE A 488 -34.67 -0.09 4.34
C PHE A 488 -33.30 0.33 4.87
N GLY A 489 -32.32 0.59 3.99
CA GLY A 489 -31.01 1.10 4.37
C GLY A 489 -31.06 2.56 4.83
N GLN A 490 -31.75 2.82 5.94
CA GLN A 490 -31.75 4.10 6.62
C GLN A 490 -30.59 4.17 7.61
N ARG A 491 -30.03 5.37 7.80
CA ARG A 491 -29.10 5.61 8.91
C ARG A 491 -29.88 5.51 10.22
N LEU A 492 -29.33 4.80 11.20
CA LEU A 492 -29.83 4.88 12.57
C LEU A 492 -29.67 6.34 13.06
N PRO A 493 -30.69 6.93 13.72
CA PRO A 493 -30.56 8.24 14.33
C PRO A 493 -29.43 8.20 15.37
N ARG A 494 -28.68 9.31 15.48
CA ARG A 494 -27.67 9.48 16.53
C ARG A 494 -28.33 9.29 17.89
N THR A 495 -28.04 8.19 18.58
CA THR A 495 -28.26 8.10 20.03
C THR A 495 -27.27 9.06 20.70
N GLY A 496 -27.81 10.04 21.42
CA GLY A 496 -27.13 11.24 21.87
C GLY A 496 -25.87 11.01 22.69
N TRP A 497 -24.79 11.68 22.30
CA TRP A 497 -23.68 12.00 23.18
C TRP A 497 -24.03 13.35 23.82
N GLY A 498 -24.57 13.30 25.04
CA GLY A 498 -24.78 14.49 25.85
C GLY A 498 -23.43 15.12 26.22
N PRO A 499 -23.35 16.47 26.33
CA PRO A 499 -22.13 17.12 26.77
C PRO A 499 -21.80 16.68 28.20
N GLY A 500 -20.60 16.13 28.41
CA GLY A 500 -20.08 15.82 29.74
C GLY A 500 -19.93 17.09 30.59
N PRO A 501 -20.01 16.97 31.93
CA PRO A 501 -20.08 18.12 32.81
C PRO A 501 -18.78 18.93 32.75
N SER A 502 -18.92 20.23 32.53
CA SER A 502 -17.88 21.24 32.72
C SER A 502 -17.38 21.18 34.16
N ARG A 503 -16.08 20.89 34.34
CA ARG A 503 -15.40 21.10 35.62
C ARG A 503 -15.05 22.58 35.75
N ALA A 504 -15.63 23.22 36.75
CA ALA A 504 -15.13 24.45 37.36
C ALA A 504 -13.96 24.12 38.31
#